data_AF-A0AAU3IVN2-F1
#
_entry.id   AF-A0AAU3IVN2-F1
#
_cell.length_a   1.000
_cell.length_b   1.000
_cell.length_c   1.000
_cell.angle_alpha   90.00
_cell.angle_beta   90.00
_cell.angle_gamma   90.00
#
_symmetry.space_group_name_H-M   'P 1'
#
loop_
_entity.id
_entity.type
_entity.pdbx_description
1 polymer ?
#
loop_
_entity_poly.entity_id
_entity_poly.type
_entity_poly.pdbx_seq_one_letter_code
_entity_poly.pdbx_strand_id
1 'polypeptide(L)'
;MTTTRRAVLAMCVLVLLSACTDEKPPSPANDEVKKRDAALVAVVQCLVDHDRIPAAHLEHQPWLKDKKVQPSAELVTWRSDHEETVYEGKTLQAWEDEATARWPDWKCPLSARAR
;
A
#
# COMPACT_ATOMS: atom_id res chain seq x y z
N MET A 1 -22.36 -27.03 72.64
CA MET A 1 -21.57 -28.02 71.89
C MET A 1 -21.48 -27.53 70.45
N THR A 2 -20.45 -26.76 70.12
CA THR A 2 -19.14 -27.18 69.56
C THR A 2 -19.12 -27.21 68.03
N THR A 3 -18.37 -26.25 67.48
CA THR A 3 -17.44 -26.40 66.34
C THR A 3 -17.97 -26.20 64.91
N THR A 4 -17.88 -24.95 64.43
CA THR A 4 -16.90 -24.45 63.43
C THR A 4 -16.49 -25.35 62.23
N ARG A 5 -16.61 -24.75 61.02
CA ARG A 5 -15.61 -24.57 59.93
C ARG A 5 -15.76 -25.30 58.58
N ARG A 6 -15.51 -24.47 57.54
CA ARG A 6 -15.02 -24.70 56.16
C ARG A 6 -16.10 -24.98 55.09
N ALA A 7 -16.49 -24.00 54.27
CA ALA A 7 -15.75 -23.31 53.19
C ALA A 7 -15.50 -24.19 51.96
N VAL A 8 -16.25 -23.94 50.88
CA VAL A 8 -15.71 -23.90 49.51
C VAL A 8 -16.50 -22.84 48.72
N LEU A 9 -15.88 -21.69 48.50
CA LEU A 9 -16.22 -20.79 47.40
C LEU A 9 -16.07 -21.58 46.09
N ALA A 10 -17.17 -21.85 45.39
CA ALA A 10 -17.11 -22.21 43.98
C ALA A 10 -17.17 -20.91 43.17
N MET A 11 -16.01 -20.25 43.07
CA MET A 11 -15.76 -19.21 42.09
C MET A 11 -15.99 -19.81 40.69
N CYS A 12 -17.07 -19.40 40.01
CA CYS A 12 -17.20 -19.55 38.56
C CYS A 12 -16.26 -18.55 37.86
N VAL A 13 -14.96 -18.79 37.98
CA VAL A 13 -13.92 -18.13 37.17
C VAL A 13 -13.34 -19.21 36.29
N LEU A 14 -13.74 -19.22 35.03
CA LEU A 14 -12.94 -19.65 33.86
C LEU A 14 -13.66 -19.10 32.62
N VAL A 15 -13.88 -17.78 32.66
CA VAL A 15 -14.20 -16.99 31.47
C VAL A 15 -12.90 -16.86 30.71
N LEU A 16 -12.88 -17.47 29.52
CA LEU A 16 -12.06 -17.09 28.37
C LEU A 16 -10.56 -17.05 28.67
N LEU A 17 -9.92 -18.23 28.61
CA LEU A 17 -8.54 -18.29 28.11
C LEU A 17 -8.59 -17.83 26.65
N SER A 18 -8.50 -16.52 26.53
CA SER A 18 -8.06 -15.74 25.38
C SER A 18 -7.21 -16.60 24.45
N ALA A 19 -7.74 -16.83 23.26
CA ALA A 19 -6.90 -17.05 22.11
C ALA A 19 -5.91 -15.87 22.08
N CYS A 20 -4.68 -16.13 22.54
CA CYS A 20 -3.55 -15.31 22.20
C CYS A 20 -3.38 -15.50 20.70
N THR A 21 -4.15 -14.76 19.91
CA THR A 21 -3.80 -14.50 18.54
C THR A 21 -2.48 -13.75 18.65
N ASP A 22 -1.37 -14.46 18.43
CA ASP A 22 -0.07 -13.87 18.18
C ASP A 22 -0.23 -13.05 16.89
N GLU A 23 -0.82 -11.87 17.01
CA GLU A 23 -0.78 -10.85 15.98
C GLU A 23 0.64 -10.34 15.99
N LYS A 24 1.55 -11.14 15.39
CA LYS A 24 2.90 -10.72 15.10
C LYS A 24 2.78 -9.37 14.40
N PRO A 25 3.29 -8.27 14.98
CA PRO A 25 3.21 -6.97 14.35
C PRO A 25 3.76 -7.09 12.93
N PRO A 26 3.13 -6.44 11.94
CA PRO A 26 3.65 -6.46 10.59
C PRO A 26 5.13 -6.08 10.63
N SER A 27 5.97 -6.89 9.97
CA SER A 27 7.39 -6.60 9.89
C SER A 27 7.57 -5.24 9.21
N PRO A 28 8.43 -4.34 9.73
CA PRO A 28 8.68 -3.02 9.13
C PRO A 28 9.01 -3.08 7.63
N ALA A 29 9.64 -4.16 7.17
CA ALA A 29 9.94 -4.37 5.75
C ALA A 29 8.67 -4.52 4.88
N ASN A 30 7.60 -5.11 5.41
CA ASN A 30 6.32 -5.26 4.70
C ASN A 30 5.64 -3.89 4.52
N ASP A 31 5.78 -3.02 5.52
CA ASP A 31 5.17 -1.69 5.48
C ASP A 31 5.88 -0.77 4.47
N GLU A 32 7.21 -0.85 4.36
CA GLU A 32 7.95 -0.11 3.33
C GLU A 32 7.64 -0.59 1.91
N VAL A 33 7.49 -1.91 1.69
CA VAL A 33 7.08 -2.45 0.38
C VAL A 33 5.69 -1.97 0.00
N LYS A 34 4.71 -2.09 0.92
CA LYS A 34 3.34 -1.59 0.68
C LYS A 34 3.30 -0.10 0.38
N LYS A 35 4.09 0.68 1.12
CA LYS A 35 4.22 2.13 0.90
C LYS A 35 4.75 2.42 -0.50
N ARG A 36 5.78 1.72 -0.95
CA ARG A 36 6.37 1.88 -2.27
C ARG A 36 5.39 1.49 -3.38
N ASP A 37 4.69 0.37 -3.23
CA ASP A 37 3.68 -0.07 -4.19
C ASP A 37 2.52 0.94 -4.30
N ALA A 38 2.07 1.49 -3.18
CA ALA A 38 1.03 2.52 -3.18
C ALA A 38 1.50 3.83 -3.82
N ALA A 39 2.75 4.23 -3.57
CA ALA A 39 3.38 5.39 -4.20
C ALA A 39 3.50 5.21 -5.72
N LEU A 40 3.90 4.01 -6.18
CA LEU A 40 3.96 3.67 -7.59
C LEU A 40 2.58 3.81 -8.27
N VAL A 41 1.54 3.23 -7.68
CA VAL A 41 0.16 3.36 -8.20
C VAL A 41 -0.23 4.84 -8.32
N ALA A 42 0.02 5.64 -7.29
CA ALA A 42 -0.32 7.06 -7.30
C ALA A 42 0.44 7.87 -8.37
N VAL A 43 1.73 7.58 -8.55
CA VAL A 43 2.58 8.21 -9.58
C VAL A 43 2.08 7.85 -10.98
N VAL A 44 1.88 6.57 -11.25
CA VAL A 44 1.44 6.13 -12.59
C VAL A 44 0.03 6.65 -12.87
N GLN A 45 -0.87 6.66 -11.88
CA GLN A 45 -2.19 7.26 -12.02
C GLN A 45 -2.10 8.75 -12.35
N CYS A 46 -1.24 9.51 -11.65
CA CYS A 46 -1.00 10.93 -11.93
C CYS A 46 -0.54 11.15 -13.38
N LEU A 47 0.41 10.34 -13.87
CA LEU A 47 0.92 10.46 -15.24
C LEU A 47 -0.12 10.05 -16.30
N VAL A 48 -0.91 9.00 -16.04
CA VAL A 48 -2.03 8.57 -16.91
C VAL A 48 -3.09 9.65 -17.00
N ASP A 49 -3.51 10.21 -15.87
CA ASP A 49 -4.57 11.24 -15.81
C ASP A 49 -4.17 12.54 -16.54
N HIS A 50 -2.88 12.75 -16.76
CA HIS A 50 -2.32 13.91 -17.45
C HIS A 50 -1.75 13.59 -18.84
N ASP A 51 -2.01 12.38 -19.36
CA ASP A 51 -1.57 11.91 -20.68
C ASP A 51 -0.04 12.02 -20.87
N ARG A 52 0.74 11.78 -19.81
CA ARG A 52 2.21 11.88 -19.83
C ARG A 52 2.91 10.58 -20.19
N ILE A 53 2.20 9.47 -20.06
CA ILE A 53 2.68 8.18 -20.56
C ILE A 53 2.21 8.04 -22.01
N PRO A 54 3.11 7.81 -22.98
CA PRO A 54 2.74 7.54 -24.36
C PRO A 54 1.75 6.37 -24.45
N ALA A 55 0.76 6.47 -25.35
CA ALA A 55 -0.26 5.44 -25.52
C ALA A 55 0.35 4.05 -25.76
N ALA A 56 1.44 3.96 -26.54
CA ALA A 56 2.16 2.72 -26.81
C ALA A 56 2.68 2.01 -25.54
N HIS A 57 2.94 2.74 -24.45
CA HIS A 57 3.38 2.14 -23.19
C HIS A 57 2.20 1.64 -22.33
N LEU A 58 0.98 2.12 -22.63
CA LEU A 58 -0.26 1.80 -21.91
C LEU A 58 -1.11 0.73 -22.60
N GLU A 59 -0.90 0.52 -23.90
CA GLU A 59 -1.65 -0.45 -24.68
C GLU A 59 -1.54 -1.86 -24.10
N HIS A 60 -2.69 -2.52 -23.96
CA HIS A 60 -2.82 -3.90 -23.47
C HIS A 60 -2.27 -4.15 -22.05
N GLN A 61 -2.06 -3.10 -21.26
CA GLN A 61 -1.57 -3.25 -19.88
C GLN A 61 -2.67 -3.79 -18.95
N PRO A 62 -2.50 -4.98 -18.33
CA PRO A 62 -3.54 -5.61 -17.52
C PRO A 62 -3.83 -4.86 -16.21
N TRP A 63 -2.86 -4.05 -15.76
CA TRP A 63 -2.95 -3.20 -14.58
C TRP A 63 -3.68 -1.89 -14.83
N LEU A 64 -4.02 -1.56 -16.08
CA LEU A 64 -4.77 -0.35 -16.43
C LEU A 64 -6.19 -0.73 -16.86
N LYS A 65 -7.18 -0.48 -15.99
CA LYS A 65 -8.60 -0.76 -16.26
C LYS A 65 -9.41 0.51 -16.19
N ASP A 66 -10.12 0.86 -17.25
CA ASP A 66 -10.95 2.07 -17.32
C ASP A 66 -10.20 3.35 -16.88
N LYS A 67 -8.95 3.50 -17.35
CA LYS A 67 -8.02 4.58 -16.96
C LYS A 67 -7.63 4.61 -15.47
N LYS A 68 -7.87 3.54 -14.74
CA LYS A 68 -7.48 3.36 -13.34
C LYS A 68 -6.36 2.34 -13.21
N VAL A 69 -5.27 2.76 -12.60
CA VAL A 69 -4.11 1.94 -12.28
C VAL A 69 -4.45 1.04 -11.10
N GLN A 70 -4.23 -0.26 -11.27
CA GLN A 70 -4.46 -1.30 -10.27
C GLN A 70 -3.12 -1.78 -9.73
N PRO A 71 -2.98 -1.95 -8.39
CA PRO A 71 -1.80 -2.60 -7.83
C PRO A 71 -1.73 -4.05 -8.31
N SER A 72 -0.60 -4.44 -8.89
CA SER A 72 -0.39 -5.78 -9.45
C SER A 72 1.11 -6.04 -9.68
N ALA A 73 1.49 -7.32 -9.83
CA ALA A 73 2.87 -7.67 -10.14
C ALA A 73 3.28 -7.15 -11.53
N GLU A 74 2.36 -7.16 -12.48
CA GLU A 74 2.55 -6.66 -13.84
C GLU A 74 2.85 -5.16 -13.88
N LEU A 75 2.25 -4.37 -12.98
CA LEU A 75 2.60 -2.96 -12.81
C LEU A 75 4.04 -2.78 -12.34
N VAL A 76 4.49 -3.61 -11.40
CA VAL A 76 5.87 -3.57 -10.89
C VAL A 76 6.86 -3.96 -11.99
N THR A 77 6.55 -5.01 -12.77
CA THR A 77 7.35 -5.40 -13.94
C THR A 77 7.40 -4.27 -14.97
N TRP A 78 6.26 -3.70 -15.33
CA TRP A 78 6.21 -2.56 -16.25
C TRP A 78 7.04 -1.38 -15.74
N ARG A 79 6.97 -1.08 -14.44
CA ARG A 79 7.80 -0.03 -13.82
C ARG A 79 9.27 -0.33 -14.02
N SER A 80 9.72 -1.56 -13.76
CA SER A 80 11.14 -1.92 -13.90
C SER A 80 11.63 -1.71 -15.32
N ASP A 81 10.83 -2.07 -16.32
CA ASP A 81 11.16 -1.87 -17.74
C ASP A 81 11.22 -0.37 -18.13
N HIS A 82 10.56 0.49 -17.35
CA HIS A 82 10.44 1.92 -17.63
C HIS A 82 11.11 2.81 -16.57
N GLU A 83 11.94 2.25 -15.68
CA GLU A 83 12.43 2.98 -14.50
C GLU A 83 13.25 4.22 -14.89
N GLU A 84 14.02 4.13 -15.96
CA GLU A 84 14.82 5.23 -16.53
C GLU A 84 14.05 6.08 -17.54
N THR A 85 12.80 5.73 -17.89
CA THR A 85 11.99 6.49 -18.84
C THR A 85 11.64 7.85 -18.25
N VAL A 86 11.88 8.91 -19.03
CA VAL A 86 11.66 10.29 -18.60
C VAL A 86 10.24 10.73 -18.91
N TYR A 87 9.49 11.11 -17.87
CA TYR A 87 8.17 11.74 -17.95
C TYR A 87 8.24 13.13 -17.31
N GLU A 88 7.87 14.17 -18.06
CA GLU A 88 7.89 15.57 -17.57
C GLU A 88 9.27 15.98 -16.99
N GLY A 89 10.36 15.55 -17.65
CA GLY A 89 11.73 15.91 -17.27
C GLY A 89 12.31 15.14 -16.08
N LYS A 90 11.61 14.12 -15.56
CA LYS A 90 12.07 13.25 -14.47
C LYS A 90 11.89 11.77 -14.82
N THR A 91 12.84 10.92 -14.45
CA THR A 91 12.71 9.46 -14.63
C THR A 91 11.56 8.90 -13.80
N LEU A 92 10.94 7.80 -14.23
CA LEU A 92 9.89 7.13 -13.46
C LEU A 92 10.38 6.73 -12.06
N GLN A 93 11.63 6.27 -11.94
CA GLN A 93 12.23 5.97 -10.64
C GLN A 93 12.29 7.21 -9.74
N ALA A 94 12.74 8.35 -10.25
CA ALA A 94 12.78 9.57 -9.44
C ALA A 94 11.37 10.09 -9.09
N TRP A 95 10.36 9.83 -9.92
CA TRP A 95 8.96 10.07 -9.55
C TRP A 95 8.51 9.19 -8.37
N GLU A 96 8.80 7.89 -8.41
CA GLU A 96 8.46 6.94 -7.35
C GLU A 96 9.21 7.25 -6.05
N ASP A 97 10.50 7.57 -6.11
CA ASP A 97 11.30 7.90 -4.93
C ASP A 97 10.78 9.16 -4.25
N GLU A 98 10.42 10.19 -5.03
CA GLU A 98 9.77 11.40 -4.50
C GLU A 98 8.44 11.08 -3.82
N ALA A 99 7.60 10.27 -4.46
CA ALA A 99 6.30 9.89 -3.92
C ALA A 99 6.41 9.05 -2.66
N THR A 100 7.35 8.11 -2.64
CA THR A 100 7.65 7.27 -1.49
C THR A 100 8.19 8.11 -0.32
N ALA A 101 9.07 9.07 -0.59
CA ALA A 101 9.63 9.95 0.44
C ALA A 101 8.58 10.85 1.11
N ARG A 102 7.51 11.22 0.38
CA ARG A 102 6.42 12.06 0.89
C ARG A 102 5.17 11.28 1.28
N TRP A 103 5.19 9.95 1.24
CA TRP A 103 4.01 9.15 1.53
C TRP A 103 3.60 9.25 3.01
N PRO A 104 2.29 9.35 3.34
CA PRO A 104 1.11 9.30 2.46
C PRO A 104 0.64 10.66 1.91
N ASP A 105 1.35 11.74 2.20
CA ASP A 105 0.95 13.12 1.87
C ASP A 105 1.30 13.55 0.45
N TRP A 106 1.93 12.66 -0.34
CA TRP A 106 2.26 12.96 -1.72
C TRP A 106 1.01 13.27 -2.55
N LYS A 107 1.11 14.31 -3.39
CA LYS A 107 0.06 14.73 -4.31
C LYS A 107 0.65 14.85 -5.71
N CYS A 108 -0.15 14.51 -6.71
CA CYS A 108 0.18 14.72 -8.11
C CYS A 108 0.53 16.21 -8.32
N PRO A 109 1.77 16.54 -8.74
CA PRO A 109 2.22 17.92 -8.89
C PRO A 109 1.86 18.50 -10.26
N LEU A 110 1.31 17.68 -11.16
CA LEU A 110 0.84 18.12 -12.46
C LEU A 110 -0.48 18.86 -12.30
N SER A 111 -0.62 19.99 -12.96
CA SER A 111 -1.87 20.75 -12.98
C SER A 111 -2.90 20.05 -13.87
N ALA A 112 -4.17 20.09 -13.44
CA ALA A 112 -5.27 19.54 -14.21
C ALA A 112 -5.23 20.05 -15.65
N ARG A 113 -5.37 19.12 -16.61
CA ARG A 113 -5.21 19.37 -18.05
C ARG A 113 -5.99 20.62 -18.49
N ALA A 114 -5.30 21.58 -19.10
CA ALA A 114 -5.96 22.62 -19.89
C ALA A 114 -6.66 21.91 -21.07
N ARG A 115 -7.99 21.97 -21.08
CA ARG A 115 -8.85 21.34 -22.09
C ARG A 115 -8.68 21.97 -23.46
#